data_AF-A0A7C4CMI8-F1
#
_entry.id   AF-A0A7C4CMI8-F1
#
_cell.length_a   1.000
_cell.length_b   1.000
_cell.length_c   1.000
_cell.angle_alpha   90.00
_cell.angle_beta   90.00
_cell.angle_gamma   90.00
#
_symmetry.space_group_name_H-M   'P 1'
#
loop_
_entity.id
_entity.type
_entity.pdbx_description
1 polymer ?
#
loop_
_entity_poly.entity_id
_entity_poly.type
_entity_poly.pdbx_seq_one_letter_code
_entity_poly.pdbx_strand_id
1 'polypeptide(L)'
;MSLESRLELEILELLRKANRTLSFSEICSSLGVSESSVASASSSLFQKGLIELSSKVTRHVQLTPEGEYHSKHGLPERRLVKIVLEKGGKIPLDEAREKYPDKPFFTIALGWLRKKNWGLIQSLNGVPHIVVEKEPPEGLDESILSKVSSQGFLEQNALDTEGVRLLINRGLVKIMERAE
;
A
#
# COMPACT_ATOMS: atom_id res chain seq x y z
N MET A 1 33.22 -35.58 -4.23
CA MET A 1 33.09 -34.13 -3.97
C MET A 1 32.88 -33.96 -2.48
N SER A 2 33.89 -33.46 -1.76
CA SER A 2 33.80 -33.17 -0.33
C SER A 2 32.88 -31.98 -0.09
N LEU A 3 32.08 -32.04 0.97
CA LEU A 3 31.50 -30.85 1.58
C LEU A 3 32.66 -30.11 2.26
N GLU A 4 33.20 -29.09 1.58
CA GLU A 4 34.40 -28.37 2.03
C GLU A 4 34.09 -27.31 3.11
N SER A 5 32.82 -27.02 3.35
CA SER A 5 32.39 -26.02 4.33
C SER A 5 31.49 -26.65 5.39
N ARG A 6 31.90 -26.50 6.67
CA ARG A 6 31.10 -26.86 7.84
C ARG A 6 29.68 -26.28 7.77
N LEU A 7 29.53 -25.10 7.21
CA LEU A 7 28.24 -24.43 7.05
C LEU A 7 27.32 -25.14 6.04
N GLU A 8 27.86 -25.71 4.96
CA GLU A 8 27.05 -26.48 4.00
C GLU A 8 26.40 -27.70 4.67
N LEU A 9 27.16 -28.41 5.51
CA LEU A 9 26.67 -29.54 6.30
C LEU A 9 25.59 -29.11 7.30
N GLU A 10 25.83 -28.02 8.03
CA GLU A 10 24.88 -27.48 9.00
C GLU A 10 23.57 -27.05 8.32
N ILE A 11 23.62 -26.44 7.12
CA ILE A 11 22.44 -26.09 6.33
C ILE A 11 21.68 -27.35 5.88
N LEU A 12 22.37 -28.36 5.35
CA LEU A 12 21.72 -29.60 4.91
C LEU A 12 21.08 -30.36 6.08
N GLU A 13 21.75 -30.43 7.23
CA GLU A 13 21.18 -31.02 8.43
C GLU A 13 19.94 -30.27 8.91
N LEU A 14 19.98 -28.93 8.88
CA LEU A 14 18.86 -28.09 9.28
C LEU A 14 17.66 -28.30 8.34
N LEU A 15 17.86 -28.29 7.03
CA LEU A 15 16.84 -28.59 6.03
C LEU A 15 16.24 -29.98 6.23
N ARG A 16 17.09 -30.98 6.47
CA ARG A 16 16.65 -32.37 6.73
C ARG A 16 15.81 -32.48 8.00
N LYS A 17 16.22 -31.80 9.09
CA LYS A 17 15.49 -31.79 10.37
C LYS A 17 14.16 -31.04 10.25
N ALA A 18 14.13 -29.93 9.52
CA ALA A 18 12.93 -29.14 9.30
C ALA A 18 11.91 -29.84 8.38
N ASN A 19 12.40 -30.65 7.44
CA ASN A 19 11.60 -31.39 6.46
C ASN A 19 10.61 -30.49 5.67
N ARG A 20 11.05 -29.27 5.36
CA ARG A 20 10.33 -28.26 4.58
C ARG A 20 11.32 -27.27 3.98
N THR A 21 10.85 -26.40 3.09
CA THR A 21 11.61 -25.24 2.62
C THR A 21 11.87 -24.28 3.79
N LEU A 22 13.10 -23.77 3.88
CA LEU A 22 13.52 -22.75 4.83
C LEU A 22 13.94 -21.49 4.05
N SER A 23 13.57 -20.32 4.55
CA SER A 23 14.07 -19.05 4.02
C SER A 23 15.52 -18.81 4.46
N PHE A 24 16.21 -17.89 3.79
CA PHE A 24 17.56 -17.50 4.20
C PHE A 24 17.56 -16.88 5.61
N SER A 25 16.53 -16.13 5.97
CA SER A 25 16.41 -15.54 7.31
C SER A 25 16.26 -16.60 8.40
N GLU A 26 15.46 -17.65 8.16
CA GLU A 26 15.29 -18.77 9.10
C GLU A 26 16.61 -19.51 9.33
N ILE A 27 17.37 -19.75 8.26
CA ILE A 27 18.68 -20.40 8.34
C ILE A 27 19.67 -19.52 9.11
N CYS A 28 19.71 -18.20 8.82
CA CYS A 28 20.57 -17.25 9.53
C CYS A 28 20.25 -17.24 11.03
N SER A 29 18.97 -17.15 11.41
CA SER A 29 18.56 -17.14 12.82
C SER A 29 18.83 -18.46 13.53
N SER A 30 18.70 -19.59 12.84
CA SER A 30 18.93 -20.91 13.44
C SER A 30 20.42 -21.22 13.64
N LEU A 31 21.27 -20.78 12.71
CA LEU A 31 22.71 -21.08 12.71
C LEU A 31 23.57 -19.92 13.26
N GLY A 32 22.99 -18.74 13.48
CA GLY A 32 23.71 -17.56 14.00
C GLY A 32 24.76 -17.01 13.03
N VAL A 33 24.53 -17.15 11.73
CA VAL A 33 25.47 -16.75 10.67
C VAL A 33 24.93 -15.59 9.83
N SER A 34 25.82 -14.91 9.11
CA SER A 34 25.42 -13.82 8.22
C SER A 34 24.70 -14.32 6.96
N GLU A 35 23.81 -13.48 6.43
CA GLU A 35 23.08 -13.74 5.19
C GLU A 35 24.02 -13.98 4.00
N SER A 36 25.15 -13.26 3.94
CA SER A 36 26.19 -13.49 2.93
C SER A 36 26.80 -14.89 3.00
N SER A 37 26.98 -15.43 4.20
CA SER A 37 27.52 -16.78 4.41
C SER A 37 26.52 -17.84 3.99
N VAL A 38 25.24 -17.67 4.38
CA VAL A 38 24.15 -18.55 3.95
C VAL A 38 23.98 -18.52 2.44
N ALA A 39 24.01 -17.34 1.81
CA ALA A 39 23.88 -17.20 0.37
C ALA A 39 25.03 -17.90 -0.38
N SER A 40 26.29 -17.70 0.08
CA SER A 40 27.44 -18.35 -0.53
C SER A 40 27.39 -19.88 -0.41
N ALA A 41 27.07 -20.39 0.79
CA ALA A 41 26.99 -21.84 1.03
C ALA A 41 25.82 -22.47 0.26
N SER A 42 24.67 -21.80 0.24
CA SER A 42 23.49 -22.27 -0.50
C SER A 42 23.73 -22.27 -2.01
N SER A 43 24.43 -21.27 -2.54
CA SER A 43 24.82 -21.24 -3.97
C SER A 43 25.73 -22.41 -4.33
N SER A 44 26.71 -22.73 -3.48
CA SER A 44 27.58 -23.90 -3.64
C SER A 44 26.78 -25.21 -3.60
N LEU A 45 25.89 -25.38 -2.61
CA LEU A 45 25.01 -26.56 -2.51
C LEU A 45 24.10 -26.71 -3.73
N PHE A 46 23.57 -25.61 -4.26
CA PHE A 46 22.75 -25.60 -5.47
C PHE A 46 23.56 -26.02 -6.70
N GLN A 47 24.77 -25.49 -6.89
CA GLN A 47 25.67 -25.91 -7.98
C GLN A 47 26.04 -27.39 -7.90
N LYS A 48 26.11 -27.94 -6.68
CA LYS A 48 26.33 -29.37 -6.43
C LYS A 48 25.07 -30.22 -6.64
N GLY A 49 23.91 -29.62 -6.93
CA GLY A 49 22.64 -30.31 -7.09
C GLY A 49 22.07 -30.89 -5.80
N LEU A 50 22.50 -30.38 -4.64
CA LEU A 50 22.11 -30.90 -3.32
C LEU A 50 20.88 -30.19 -2.73
N ILE A 51 20.60 -28.98 -3.19
CA ILE A 51 19.41 -28.21 -2.83
C ILE A 51 18.83 -27.54 -4.08
N GLU A 52 17.56 -27.17 -4.02
CA GLU A 52 16.95 -26.22 -4.96
C GLU A 52 16.91 -24.83 -4.32
N LEU A 53 17.07 -23.79 -5.13
CA LEU A 53 16.91 -22.41 -4.73
C LEU A 53 15.72 -21.80 -5.49
N SER A 54 14.78 -21.23 -4.73
CA SER A 54 13.66 -20.46 -5.28
C SER A 54 13.68 -19.07 -4.68
N SER A 55 13.63 -18.02 -5.51
CA SER A 55 13.40 -16.65 -5.03
C SER A 55 11.90 -16.40 -4.90
N LYS A 56 11.43 -15.92 -3.75
CA LYS A 56 10.07 -15.42 -3.61
C LYS A 56 10.12 -13.90 -3.56
N VAL A 57 9.61 -13.24 -4.59
CA VAL A 57 9.45 -11.78 -4.56
C VAL A 57 8.12 -11.47 -3.89
N THR A 58 8.18 -10.98 -2.66
CA THR A 58 7.00 -10.51 -1.93
C THR A 58 6.81 -9.01 -2.22
N ARG A 59 5.63 -8.66 -2.74
CA ARG A 59 5.25 -7.26 -3.02
C ARG A 59 4.51 -6.69 -1.84
N HIS A 60 5.00 -5.56 -1.33
CA HIS A 60 4.37 -4.83 -0.23
C HIS A 60 3.82 -3.49 -0.72
N VAL A 61 2.66 -3.11 -0.19
CA VAL A 61 2.04 -1.80 -0.38
C VAL A 61 2.45 -0.92 0.79
N GLN A 62 3.00 0.26 0.48
CA GLN A 62 3.39 1.27 1.46
C GLN A 62 2.77 2.63 1.12
N LEU A 63 2.40 3.42 2.14
CA LEU A 63 1.94 4.79 1.94
C LEU A 63 3.06 5.69 1.37
N THR A 64 2.67 6.65 0.54
CA THR A 64 3.51 7.80 0.20
C THR A 64 3.30 8.91 1.25
N PRO A 65 4.12 9.98 1.26
CA PRO A 65 3.88 11.12 2.16
C PRO A 65 2.48 11.72 2.01
N GLU A 66 1.96 11.78 0.78
CA GLU A 66 0.59 12.22 0.51
C GLU A 66 -0.44 11.20 1.02
N GLY A 67 -0.17 9.90 0.87
CA GLY A 67 -0.98 8.83 1.44
C GLY A 67 -1.09 8.89 2.95
N GLU A 68 0.01 9.10 3.66
CA GLU A 68 0.03 9.29 5.12
C GLU A 68 -0.72 10.55 5.57
N TYR A 69 -0.61 11.62 4.78
CA TYR A 69 -1.35 12.84 5.06
C TYR A 69 -2.85 12.60 4.93
N HIS A 70 -3.31 11.98 3.84
CA HIS A 70 -4.73 11.71 3.63
C HIS A 70 -5.29 10.57 4.47
N SER A 71 -4.47 9.62 4.95
CA SER A 71 -4.96 8.60 5.88
C SER A 71 -5.38 9.21 7.23
N LYS A 72 -4.72 10.30 7.65
CA LYS A 72 -5.02 11.01 8.90
C LYS A 72 -6.11 12.07 8.75
N HIS A 73 -6.12 12.80 7.64
CA HIS A 73 -7.01 13.94 7.42
C HIS A 73 -8.24 13.59 6.56
N GLY A 74 -8.32 12.36 6.05
CA GLY A 74 -9.30 11.96 5.04
C GLY A 74 -8.91 12.38 3.63
N LEU A 75 -9.47 11.68 2.64
CA LEU A 75 -9.25 11.99 1.23
C LEU A 75 -9.79 13.39 0.87
N PRO A 76 -9.20 14.07 -0.14
CA PRO A 76 -9.58 15.43 -0.48
C PRO A 76 -11.08 15.61 -0.73
N GLU A 77 -11.69 14.70 -1.49
CA GLU A 77 -13.11 14.71 -1.83
C GLU A 77 -14.02 14.45 -0.63
N ARG A 78 -13.59 13.62 0.33
CA ARG A 78 -14.35 13.33 1.55
C ARG A 78 -14.45 14.58 2.42
N ARG A 79 -13.36 15.32 2.55
CA ARG A 79 -13.35 16.61 3.25
C ARG A 79 -14.27 17.63 2.57
N LEU A 80 -14.26 17.66 1.23
CA LEU A 80 -15.12 18.57 0.47
C LEU A 80 -16.60 18.23 0.68
N VAL A 81 -16.97 16.95 0.64
CA VAL A 81 -18.34 16.48 0.91
C VAL A 81 -18.82 16.96 2.28
N LYS A 82 -18.01 16.81 3.33
CA LYS A 82 -18.37 17.24 4.68
C LYS A 82 -18.69 18.74 4.73
N ILE A 83 -17.85 19.57 4.14
CA ILE A 83 -18.06 21.03 4.06
C ILE A 83 -19.37 21.37 3.34
N VAL A 84 -19.68 20.68 2.24
CA VAL A 84 -20.90 20.91 1.46
C VAL A 84 -22.14 20.49 2.27
N LEU A 85 -22.10 19.35 2.94
CA LEU A 85 -23.21 18.83 3.76
C LEU A 85 -23.47 19.70 5.00
N GLU A 86 -22.41 20.20 5.66
CA GLU A 86 -22.50 21.18 6.75
C GLU A 86 -23.20 22.49 6.33
N LYS A 87 -23.23 22.77 5.02
CA LYS A 87 -23.93 23.91 4.42
C LYS A 87 -25.30 23.58 3.84
N GLY A 88 -25.86 22.43 4.19
CA GLY A 88 -27.18 21.99 3.71
C GLY A 88 -27.15 21.34 2.33
N GLY A 89 -26.02 20.73 1.96
CA GLY A 89 -25.86 19.97 0.72
C GLY A 89 -25.53 20.81 -0.50
N LYS A 90 -25.33 22.12 -0.34
CA LYS A 90 -25.08 23.03 -1.45
C LYS A 90 -24.29 24.26 -1.03
N ILE A 91 -23.25 24.60 -1.79
CA ILE A 91 -22.39 25.74 -1.51
C ILE A 91 -21.84 26.34 -2.81
N PRO A 92 -21.73 27.68 -2.94
CA PRO A 92 -21.03 28.31 -4.06
C PRO A 92 -19.61 27.78 -4.21
N LEU A 93 -19.14 27.60 -5.44
CA LEU A 93 -17.82 27.04 -5.73
C LEU A 93 -16.69 27.86 -5.09
N ASP A 94 -16.80 29.18 -5.13
CA ASP A 94 -15.81 30.09 -4.56
C ASP A 94 -15.80 30.03 -3.03
N GLU A 95 -16.98 30.00 -2.39
CA GLU A 95 -17.09 29.83 -0.94
C GLU A 95 -16.52 28.48 -0.49
N ALA A 96 -16.78 27.40 -1.26
CA ALA A 96 -16.20 26.10 -0.99
C ALA A 96 -14.67 26.11 -1.09
N ARG A 97 -14.11 26.82 -2.08
CA ARG A 97 -12.66 26.99 -2.24
C ARG A 97 -12.04 27.74 -1.07
N GLU A 98 -12.72 28.77 -0.57
CA GLU A 98 -12.23 29.56 0.57
C GLU A 98 -12.25 28.77 1.87
N LYS A 99 -13.29 27.97 2.09
CA LYS A 99 -13.45 27.15 3.31
C LYS A 99 -12.64 25.87 3.31
N TYR A 100 -12.19 25.42 2.14
CA TYR A 100 -11.41 24.20 2.04
C TYR A 100 -10.05 24.38 2.71
N PRO A 101 -9.70 23.57 3.72
CA PRO A 101 -8.50 23.79 4.54
C PRO A 101 -7.21 23.69 3.71
N ASP A 102 -7.16 22.74 2.77
CA ASP A 102 -5.96 22.48 1.97
C ASP A 102 -6.15 22.96 0.53
N LYS A 103 -6.11 24.27 0.33
CA LYS A 103 -6.35 24.91 -0.98
C LYS A 103 -5.64 24.23 -2.17
N PRO A 104 -4.37 23.75 -2.06
CA PRO A 104 -3.71 23.04 -3.16
C PRO A 104 -4.45 21.77 -3.63
N PHE A 105 -5.16 21.08 -2.71
CA PHE A 105 -5.91 19.86 -3.01
C PHE A 105 -7.35 20.11 -3.43
N PHE A 106 -7.83 21.36 -3.44
CA PHE A 106 -9.23 21.66 -3.76
C PHE A 106 -9.63 21.19 -5.17
N THR A 107 -8.80 21.46 -6.17
CA THR A 107 -9.05 21.01 -7.55
C THR A 107 -9.04 19.48 -7.65
N ILE A 108 -8.16 18.82 -6.91
CA ILE A 108 -8.07 17.35 -6.83
C ILE A 108 -9.37 16.81 -6.19
N ALA A 109 -9.84 17.42 -5.11
CA ALA A 109 -11.09 17.06 -4.45
C ALA A 109 -12.28 17.15 -5.40
N LEU A 110 -12.40 18.22 -6.20
CA LEU A 110 -13.46 18.35 -7.20
C LEU A 110 -13.41 17.27 -8.27
N GLY A 111 -12.20 16.95 -8.76
CA GLY A 111 -12.00 15.89 -9.75
C GLY A 111 -12.47 14.53 -9.24
N TRP A 112 -12.10 14.18 -8.01
CA TRP A 112 -12.49 12.90 -7.39
C TRP A 112 -13.96 12.87 -6.97
N LEU A 113 -14.51 13.98 -6.47
CA LEU A 113 -15.93 14.13 -6.18
C LEU A 113 -16.79 13.78 -7.42
N ARG A 114 -16.43 14.35 -8.58
CA ARG A 114 -17.11 14.06 -9.86
C ARG A 114 -16.88 12.62 -10.30
N LYS A 115 -15.63 12.13 -10.24
CA LYS A 115 -15.26 10.78 -10.70
C LYS A 115 -15.95 9.67 -9.88
N LYS A 116 -16.15 9.90 -8.58
CA LYS A 116 -16.86 8.97 -7.68
C LYS A 116 -18.38 9.18 -7.66
N ASN A 117 -18.90 10.15 -8.42
CA ASN A 117 -20.31 10.53 -8.42
C ASN A 117 -20.85 10.87 -7.02
N TRP A 118 -20.02 11.49 -6.17
CA TRP A 118 -20.40 11.91 -4.82
C TRP A 118 -21.08 13.28 -4.79
N GLY A 119 -20.94 14.03 -5.88
CA GLY A 119 -21.54 15.33 -6.05
C GLY A 119 -21.24 15.87 -7.44
N LEU A 120 -21.84 17.02 -7.73
CA LEU A 120 -21.82 17.62 -9.05
C LEU A 120 -21.78 19.14 -8.94
N ILE A 121 -21.35 19.80 -10.02
CA ILE A 121 -21.35 21.26 -10.11
C ILE A 121 -22.57 21.67 -10.93
N GLN A 122 -23.43 22.50 -10.35
CA GLN A 122 -24.60 23.09 -11.01
C GLN A 122 -24.50 24.60 -11.02
N SER A 123 -24.87 25.22 -12.14
CA SER A 123 -25.03 26.68 -12.20
C SER A 123 -26.42 27.06 -11.73
N LEU A 124 -26.51 27.94 -10.74
CA LEU A 124 -27.77 28.46 -10.21
C LEU A 124 -27.69 29.97 -10.19
N ASN A 125 -28.65 30.61 -10.86
CA ASN A 125 -28.64 32.06 -11.06
C ASN A 125 -27.30 32.57 -11.64
N GLY A 126 -26.68 31.78 -12.51
CA GLY A 126 -25.38 32.09 -13.13
C GLY A 126 -24.15 31.79 -12.26
N VAL A 127 -24.33 31.32 -11.02
CA VAL A 127 -23.23 31.04 -10.08
C VAL A 127 -23.01 29.53 -9.95
N PRO A 128 -21.78 29.02 -10.15
CA PRO A 128 -21.49 27.61 -9.96
C PRO A 128 -21.56 27.22 -8.48
N HIS A 129 -22.30 26.16 -8.17
CA HIS A 129 -22.40 25.56 -6.84
C HIS A 129 -22.00 24.10 -6.88
N ILE A 130 -21.37 23.64 -5.81
CA ILE A 130 -21.17 22.22 -5.54
C ILE A 130 -22.42 21.72 -4.84
N VAL A 131 -23.00 20.63 -5.34
CA VAL A 131 -24.18 19.98 -4.79
C VAL A 131 -23.83 18.56 -4.39
N VAL A 132 -24.16 18.20 -3.15
CA VAL A 132 -24.03 16.86 -2.58
C VAL A 132 -25.35 16.55 -1.87
N GLU A 133 -26.04 15.50 -2.31
CA GLU A 133 -27.37 15.17 -1.78
C GLU A 133 -27.30 14.49 -0.41
N LYS A 134 -26.32 13.60 -0.21
CA LYS A 134 -26.14 12.83 1.01
C LYS A 134 -24.68 12.43 1.19
N GLU A 135 -24.33 12.01 2.40
CA GLU A 135 -23.02 11.45 2.65
C GLU A 135 -22.84 10.13 1.87
N PRO A 136 -21.84 10.02 0.99
CA PRO A 136 -21.59 8.80 0.25
C PRO A 136 -20.98 7.74 1.18
N PRO A 137 -21.20 6.44 0.90
CA PRO A 137 -20.56 5.37 1.66
C PRO A 137 -19.03 5.46 1.57
N GLU A 138 -18.35 4.79 2.49
CA GLU A 138 -16.89 4.66 2.45
C GLU A 138 -16.45 3.98 1.15
N GLY A 139 -15.47 4.58 0.46
CA GLY A 139 -14.90 4.02 -0.76
C GLY A 139 -13.92 2.88 -0.47
N LEU A 140 -13.71 2.00 -1.46
CA LEU A 140 -12.68 0.96 -1.39
C LEU A 140 -11.29 1.55 -1.11
N ASP A 141 -10.97 2.67 -1.74
CA ASP A 141 -9.71 3.38 -1.55
C ASP A 141 -9.54 3.93 -0.12
N GLU A 142 -10.61 4.45 0.49
CA GLU A 142 -10.59 4.86 1.91
C GLU A 142 -10.32 3.66 2.84
N SER A 143 -11.03 2.55 2.61
CA SER A 143 -10.90 1.36 3.44
C SER A 143 -9.52 0.70 3.36
N ILE A 144 -8.87 0.75 2.19
CA ILE A 144 -7.51 0.22 2.03
C ILE A 144 -6.49 1.20 2.58
N LEU A 145 -6.69 2.50 2.37
CA LEU A 145 -5.79 3.53 2.92
C LEU A 145 -5.71 3.45 4.44
N SER A 146 -6.84 3.24 5.12
CA SER A 146 -6.89 3.07 6.59
C SER A 146 -6.22 1.76 7.05
N LYS A 147 -6.40 0.66 6.31
CA LYS A 147 -5.71 -0.62 6.58
C LYS A 147 -4.19 -0.49 6.43
N VAL A 148 -3.71 0.08 5.33
CA VAL A 148 -2.27 0.28 5.11
C VAL A 148 -1.69 1.23 6.17
N SER A 149 -2.43 2.28 6.56
CA SER A 149 -1.98 3.22 7.60
C SER A 149 -1.86 2.61 8.99
N SER A 150 -2.66 1.60 9.34
CA SER A 150 -2.61 0.96 10.66
C SER A 150 -1.53 -0.11 10.76
N GLN A 151 -1.23 -0.81 9.67
CA GLN A 151 -0.27 -1.91 9.66
C GLN A 151 1.10 -1.52 9.08
N GLY A 152 1.21 -0.36 8.41
CA GLY A 152 2.43 0.21 7.83
C GLY A 152 2.91 -0.50 6.56
N PHE A 153 2.93 -1.84 6.58
CA PHE A 153 3.33 -2.71 5.48
C PHE A 153 2.32 -3.83 5.31
N LEU A 154 1.75 -3.94 4.10
CA LEU A 154 0.80 -5.00 3.77
C LEU A 154 1.25 -5.71 2.52
N GLU A 155 1.24 -7.04 2.54
CA GLU A 155 1.40 -7.83 1.32
C GLU A 155 0.30 -7.49 0.33
N GLN A 156 0.68 -7.26 -0.92
CA GLN A 156 -0.27 -6.93 -1.99
C GLN A 156 -1.36 -8.00 -2.12
N ASN A 157 -1.02 -9.26 -1.90
CA ASN A 157 -1.94 -10.39 -2.03
C ASN A 157 -2.99 -10.44 -0.90
N ALA A 158 -2.76 -9.73 0.21
CA ALA A 158 -3.71 -9.63 1.32
C ALA A 158 -4.71 -8.47 1.15
N LEU A 159 -4.55 -7.67 0.10
CA LEU A 159 -5.36 -6.48 -0.18
C LEU A 159 -6.23 -6.67 -1.42
N ASP A 160 -7.36 -5.97 -1.44
CA ASP A 160 -8.20 -5.90 -2.62
C ASP A 160 -7.45 -5.23 -3.78
N THR A 161 -7.37 -5.95 -4.90
CA THR A 161 -6.54 -5.54 -6.05
C THR A 161 -7.04 -4.26 -6.70
N GLU A 162 -8.36 -4.04 -6.72
CA GLU A 162 -8.95 -2.86 -7.34
C GLU A 162 -8.66 -1.61 -6.51
N GLY A 163 -8.87 -1.67 -5.20
CA GLY A 163 -8.60 -0.53 -4.33
C GLY A 163 -7.11 -0.20 -4.24
N VAL A 164 -6.20 -1.20 -4.26
CA VAL A 164 -4.76 -0.95 -4.36
C VAL A 164 -4.43 -0.23 -5.67
N ARG A 165 -5.00 -0.67 -6.80
CA ARG A 165 -4.80 -0.01 -8.09
C ARG A 165 -5.30 1.45 -8.07
N LEU A 166 -6.43 1.71 -7.43
CA LEU A 166 -6.94 3.07 -7.24
C LEU A 166 -5.96 3.94 -6.46
N LEU A 167 -5.43 3.45 -5.34
CA LEU A 167 -4.47 4.19 -4.52
C LEU A 167 -3.14 4.45 -5.25
N ILE A 168 -2.66 3.49 -6.05
CA ILE A 168 -1.45 3.66 -6.89
C ILE A 168 -1.69 4.74 -7.94
N ASN A 169 -2.82 4.70 -8.65
CA ASN A 169 -3.18 5.70 -9.65
C ASN A 169 -3.34 7.11 -9.05
N ARG A 170 -3.61 7.19 -7.75
CA ARG A 170 -3.69 8.44 -6.99
C ARG A 170 -2.34 8.92 -6.45
N GLY A 171 -1.29 8.12 -6.56
CA GLY A 171 0.01 8.42 -5.94
C GLY A 171 0.02 8.31 -4.41
N LEU A 172 -1.00 7.66 -3.80
CA LEU A 172 -1.14 7.56 -2.34
C LEU A 172 -0.41 6.34 -1.77
N VAL A 173 -0.16 5.33 -2.59
CA VAL A 173 0.64 4.15 -2.22
C VAL A 173 1.65 3.83 -3.31
N LYS A 174 2.74 3.17 -2.91
CA LYS A 174 3.76 2.60 -3.78
C LYS A 174 3.92 1.11 -3.49
N ILE A 175 4.32 0.35 -4.51
CA ILE A 175 4.69 -1.06 -4.36
C ILE A 175 6.20 -1.12 -4.13
N MET A 176 6.59 -1.79 -3.05
CA MET A 176 7.97 -2.13 -2.74
C MET A 176 8.14 -3.64 -2.92
N GLU A 177 9.13 -4.05 -3.70
CA GLU A 177 9.49 -5.47 -3.83
C GLU A 177 10.53 -5.80 -2.75
N ARG A 178 10.29 -6.89 -2.02
CA ARG A 178 11.28 -7.49 -1.13
C ARG A 178 11.55 -8.90 -1.64
N ALA A 179 12.80 -9.15 -2.01
CA ALA A 179 13.24 -10.50 -2.33
C ALA A 179 13.48 -11.24 -1.01
N GLU A 180 12.90 -12.43 -0.90
CA GLU A 180 13.12 -13.42 0.16
C GLU A 180 13.66 -14.73 -0.43
#